data_AF-A0A537GLI5-F1
#
_entry.id   AF-A0A537GLI5-F1
#
_cell.length_a   1.000
_cell.length_b   1.000
_cell.length_c   1.000
_cell.angle_alpha   90.00
_cell.angle_beta   90.00
_cell.angle_gamma   90.00
#
_symmetry.space_group_name_H-M   'P 1'
#
loop_
_entity.id
_entity.type
_entity.pdbx_description
1 polymer ?
#
loop_
_entity_poly.entity_id
_entity_poly.type
_entity_poly.pdbx_seq_one_letter_code
_entity_poly.pdbx_strand_id
1 'polypeptide(L)'
;MAVADFLKSARESFRVGWKIESNWTDPVLFATYQIIRPLASLLIVAFIVIIGAAAGAAGSAFYTQYLAWLIVGTAFYAYVLQVMLGMAILVYVDRNRYEVLKNIYISPGTLHP
;
A
#
# COMPACT_ATOMS: atom_id res chain seq x y z
N MET A 1 -11.42 -9.10 -34.23
CA MET A 1 -10.00 -8.68 -34.11
C MET A 1 -9.83 -7.74 -32.91
N ALA A 2 -10.56 -6.62 -32.82
CA ALA A 2 -10.49 -5.67 -31.69
C ALA A 2 -10.51 -6.26 -30.26
N VAL A 3 -11.38 -7.25 -29.97
CA VAL A 3 -11.46 -7.85 -28.62
C VAL A 3 -10.22 -8.66 -28.26
N ALA A 4 -9.64 -9.40 -29.22
CA ALA A 4 -8.44 -10.19 -28.99
C ALA A 4 -7.22 -9.30 -28.76
N ASP A 5 -7.13 -8.20 -29.50
CA ASP A 5 -6.07 -7.19 -29.33
C ASP A 5 -6.20 -6.45 -27.99
N PHE A 6 -7.43 -6.12 -27.58
CA PHE A 6 -7.69 -5.54 -26.27
C PHE A 6 -7.29 -6.48 -25.13
N LEU A 7 -7.68 -7.76 -25.19
CA LEU A 7 -7.31 -8.75 -24.17
C LEU A 7 -5.80 -8.95 -24.08
N LYS A 8 -5.11 -8.97 -25.23
CA LYS A 8 -3.65 -9.03 -25.28
C LYS A 8 -3.02 -7.80 -24.63
N SER A 9 -3.48 -6.61 -24.99
CA SER A 9 -3.00 -5.34 -24.41
C SER A 9 -3.23 -5.28 -22.89
N ALA A 10 -4.41 -5.67 -22.43
CA ALA A 10 -4.74 -5.73 -21.01
C ALA A 10 -3.85 -6.72 -20.25
N ARG A 11 -3.61 -7.91 -20.81
CA ARG A 11 -2.72 -8.92 -20.20
C ARG A 11 -1.28 -8.41 -20.07
N GLU A 12 -0.73 -7.83 -21.13
CA GLU A 12 0.64 -7.32 -21.09
C GLU A 12 0.76 -6.10 -20.17
N SER A 13 -0.23 -5.21 -20.18
CA SER A 13 -0.29 -4.07 -19.25
C SER A 13 -0.33 -4.53 -17.79
N PHE A 14 -1.15 -5.53 -17.47
CA PHE A 14 -1.21 -6.12 -16.13
C PHE A 14 0.12 -6.77 -15.75
N ARG A 15 0.76 -7.51 -16.68
CA ARG A 15 2.04 -8.17 -16.43
C ARG A 15 3.17 -7.18 -16.15
N VAL A 16 3.22 -6.07 -16.89
CA VAL A 16 4.20 -5.00 -16.68
C VAL A 16 3.89 -4.27 -15.37
N GLY A 17 2.62 -3.94 -15.13
CA GLY A 17 2.17 -3.32 -13.88
C GLY A 17 2.60 -4.13 -12.66
N TRP A 18 2.35 -5.44 -12.66
CA TRP A 18 2.78 -6.35 -11.60
C TRP A 18 4.29 -6.28 -11.34
N LYS A 19 5.11 -6.28 -12.39
CA LYS A 19 6.58 -6.22 -12.24
C LYS A 19 7.05 -4.89 -11.66
N ILE A 20 6.43 -3.79 -12.04
CA ILE A 20 6.75 -2.46 -11.52
C ILE A 20 6.37 -2.39 -10.04
N GLU A 21 5.15 -2.77 -9.68
CA GLU A 21 4.65 -2.71 -8.29
C GLU A 21 5.40 -3.65 -7.35
N SER A 22 5.75 -4.86 -7.83
CA SER A 22 6.53 -5.82 -7.07
C SER A 22 8.03 -5.48 -7.01
N ASN A 23 8.48 -4.39 -7.65
CA ASN A 23 9.90 -4.08 -7.82
C ASN A 23 10.70 -5.27 -8.35
N TRP A 24 10.13 -6.01 -9.31
CA TRP A 24 10.72 -7.21 -9.91
C TRP A 24 11.04 -8.34 -8.92
N THR A 25 10.41 -8.33 -7.75
CA THR A 25 10.63 -9.32 -6.68
C THR A 25 9.91 -10.64 -7.02
N ASP A 26 10.39 -11.74 -6.43
CA ASP A 26 9.67 -13.01 -6.43
C ASP A 26 8.25 -12.84 -5.84
N PRO A 27 7.19 -13.36 -6.50
CA PRO A 27 5.80 -13.19 -6.06
C PRO A 27 5.52 -13.69 -4.64
N VAL A 28 6.15 -14.80 -4.22
CA VAL A 28 5.95 -15.40 -2.90
C VAL A 28 6.61 -14.53 -1.85
N LEU A 29 7.82 -14.05 -2.11
CA LEU A 29 8.53 -13.15 -1.20
C LEU A 29 7.79 -11.82 -1.05
N PHE A 30 7.32 -11.25 -2.17
CA PHE A 30 6.54 -10.02 -2.17
C PHE A 30 5.24 -10.15 -1.38
N ALA A 31 4.47 -11.21 -1.62
CA ALA A 31 3.23 -11.49 -0.89
C ALA A 31 3.49 -11.68 0.61
N THR A 32 4.55 -12.42 0.95
CA THR A 32 4.95 -12.65 2.35
C THR A 32 5.30 -11.34 3.04
N TYR A 33 6.10 -10.48 2.40
CA TYR A 33 6.47 -9.18 2.96
C TYR A 33 5.25 -8.24 3.11
N GLN A 34 4.37 -8.21 2.11
CA GLN A 34 3.13 -7.44 2.11
C GLN A 34 2.19 -7.83 3.27
N ILE A 35 2.17 -9.11 3.67
CA ILE A 35 1.31 -9.60 4.77
C ILE A 35 2.01 -9.45 6.12
N ILE A 36 3.29 -9.86 6.22
CA ILE A 36 4.01 -9.87 7.50
C ILE A 36 4.23 -8.45 8.01
N ARG A 37 4.58 -7.50 7.14
CA ARG A 37 4.88 -6.12 7.57
C ARG A 37 3.73 -5.44 8.34
N PRO A 38 2.48 -5.41 7.84
CA PRO A 38 1.37 -4.83 8.60
C PRO A 38 1.04 -5.65 9.86
N LEU A 39 1.10 -6.98 9.80
CA LEU A 39 0.87 -7.81 10.99
C LEU A 39 1.91 -7.53 12.09
N ALA A 40 3.19 -7.42 11.74
CA ALA A 40 4.25 -7.07 12.66
C ALA A 40 4.01 -5.69 13.29
N SER A 41 3.55 -4.70 12.51
CA SER A 41 3.20 -3.39 13.05
C SER A 41 2.04 -3.42 14.04
N LEU A 42 1.03 -4.28 13.82
CA LEU A 42 -0.09 -4.48 14.75
C LEU A 42 0.37 -5.19 16.03
N LEU A 43 1.27 -6.17 15.91
CA LEU A 43 1.79 -6.91 17.05
C LEU A 43 2.56 -6.00 18.03
N ILE A 44 3.25 -4.96 17.56
CA ILE A 44 3.92 -3.99 18.43
C ILE A 44 2.92 -3.35 19.42
N VAL A 45 1.75 -2.93 18.93
CA VAL A 45 0.69 -2.35 19.77
C VAL A 45 0.15 -3.38 20.76
N ALA A 46 -0.07 -4.62 20.30
CA ALA A 46 -0.51 -5.71 21.16
C ALA A 46 0.50 -6.04 22.27
N PHE A 47 1.81 -6.01 21.98
CA PHE A 47 2.85 -6.25 22.98
C PHE A 47 2.91 -5.15 24.03
N ILE A 48 2.75 -3.88 23.64
CA ILE A 48 2.64 -2.76 24.60
C ILE A 48 1.49 -3.01 25.58
N VAL A 49 0.36 -3.52 25.07
CA VAL A 49 -0.80 -3.87 25.88
C VAL A 49 -0.52 -5.08 26.80
N ILE A 50 0.07 -6.16 26.28
CA ILE A 50 0.33 -7.35 27.10
C ILE A 50 1.32 -7.03 28.24
N ILE A 51 2.39 -6.30 27.93
CA ILE A 51 3.42 -5.93 28.91
C ILE A 51 2.84 -4.95 29.96
N GLY A 52 2.08 -3.94 29.53
CA GLY A 52 1.46 -2.98 30.45
C GLY A 52 0.46 -3.65 31.40
N ALA A 53 -0.32 -4.61 30.91
CA ALA A 53 -1.22 -5.40 31.75
C ALA A 53 -0.44 -6.29 32.74
N ALA A 54 0.61 -6.99 32.28
CA ALA A 54 1.45 -7.84 33.11
C ALA A 54 2.21 -7.08 34.22
N ALA A 55 2.52 -5.80 34.01
CA ALA A 55 3.17 -4.92 34.99
C ALA A 55 2.24 -4.45 36.14
N GLY A 56 1.03 -5.00 36.26
CA GLY A 56 0.09 -4.72 37.36
C GLY A 56 -0.94 -3.63 37.05
N ALA A 57 -0.97 -3.08 35.83
CA ALA A 57 -1.96 -2.08 35.42
C ALA A 57 -3.31 -2.70 34.97
N ALA A 58 -3.40 -4.04 34.89
CA ALA A 58 -4.49 -4.82 34.28
C ALA A 58 -5.91 -4.64 34.88
N GLY A 59 -6.07 -3.86 35.96
CA GLY A 59 -7.38 -3.58 36.56
C GLY A 59 -7.71 -2.09 36.73
N SER A 60 -6.82 -1.19 36.31
CA SER A 60 -7.10 0.25 36.42
C SER A 60 -8.07 0.69 35.33
N ALA A 61 -9.08 1.49 35.68
CA ALA A 61 -9.96 2.15 34.68
C ALA A 61 -9.14 2.97 33.66
N PHE A 62 -7.97 3.45 34.10
CA PHE A 62 -6.95 4.10 33.29
C PHE A 62 -6.44 3.19 32.16
N TYR A 63 -6.27 1.90 32.39
CA TYR A 63 -5.78 0.98 31.36
C TYR A 63 -6.80 0.75 30.24
N THR A 64 -8.06 0.47 30.60
CA THR A 64 -9.12 0.15 29.62
C THR A 64 -9.48 1.34 28.73
N GLN A 65 -9.52 2.56 29.27
CA GLN A 65 -9.93 3.75 28.53
C GLN A 65 -8.80 4.30 27.62
N TYR A 66 -7.55 4.24 28.08
CA TYR A 66 -6.39 4.69 27.29
C TYR A 66 -5.98 3.68 26.22
N LEU A 67 -6.28 2.39 26.40
CA LEU A 67 -6.01 1.35 25.40
C LEU A 67 -6.83 1.58 24.13
N ALA A 68 -8.14 1.82 24.26
CA ALA A 68 -9.00 2.13 23.12
C ALA A 68 -8.51 3.39 22.40
N TRP A 69 -8.14 4.43 23.14
CA TRP A 69 -7.57 5.67 22.58
C TRP A 69 -6.24 5.41 21.86
N LEU A 70 -5.35 4.60 22.42
CA LEU A 70 -4.05 4.29 21.82
C LEU A 70 -4.19 3.48 20.54
N ILE A 71 -5.05 2.44 20.52
CA ILE A 71 -5.29 1.66 19.30
C ILE A 71 -5.89 2.53 18.20
N VAL A 72 -6.96 3.27 18.52
CA VAL A 72 -7.64 4.15 17.55
C VAL A 72 -6.71 5.25 17.08
N GLY A 73 -5.98 5.90 17.99
CA GLY A 73 -5.03 6.95 17.68
C GLY A 73 -3.88 6.47 16.80
N THR A 74 -3.33 5.29 17.08
CA THR A 74 -2.23 4.71 16.29
C THR A 74 -2.71 4.31 14.89
N ALA A 75 -3.89 3.68 14.80
CA ALA A 75 -4.48 3.32 13.52
C ALA A 75 -4.82 4.55 12.66
N PHE A 76 -5.41 5.58 13.28
CA PHE A 76 -5.73 6.84 12.61
C PHE A 76 -4.47 7.58 12.16
N TYR A 77 -3.44 7.64 13.01
CA TYR A 77 -2.16 8.26 12.66
C TYR A 77 -1.48 7.54 11.49
N ALA A 78 -1.48 6.21 11.48
CA ALA A 78 -0.93 5.43 10.36
C ALA A 78 -1.67 5.74 9.03
N TYR A 79 -2.99 5.89 9.09
CA TYR A 79 -3.79 6.28 7.92
C TYR A 79 -3.43 7.69 7.42
N VAL A 80 -3.37 8.68 8.33
CA VAL A 80 -2.99 10.06 7.96
C VAL A 80 -1.59 10.08 7.33
N LEU A 81 -0.63 9.37 7.91
CA LEU A 81 0.72 9.25 7.39
C LEU A 81 0.74 8.62 5.99
N GLN A 82 -0.07 7.59 5.75
CA GLN A 82 -0.20 6.97 4.43
C GLN A 82 -0.76 7.94 3.39
N VAL A 83 -1.79 8.72 3.73
CA VAL A 83 -2.37 9.74 2.84
C VAL A 83 -1.35 10.82 2.50
N MET A 84 -0.64 11.35 3.50
CA MET A 84 0.37 12.40 3.29
C MET A 84 1.50 11.95 2.37
N LEU A 85 2.04 10.74 2.60
CA LEU A 85 3.09 10.19 1.74
C LEU A 85 2.57 9.86 0.34
N GLY A 86 1.34 9.35 0.24
CA GLY A 86 0.68 9.06 -1.04
C GLY A 86 0.53 10.30 -1.91
N MET A 87 0.14 11.43 -1.33
CA MET A 87 0.01 12.71 -2.05
C MET A 87 1.34 13.19 -2.64
N ALA A 88 2.45 13.04 -1.90
CA ALA A 88 3.77 13.42 -2.39
C ALA A 88 4.21 12.55 -3.59
N ILE A 89 3.97 11.24 -3.52
CA ILE A 89 4.30 10.30 -4.60
C ILE A 89 3.41 10.52 -5.83
N LEU A 90 2.12 10.84 -5.62
CA LEU A 90 1.17 11.09 -6.71
C LEU A 90 1.65 12.21 -7.64
N VAL A 91 2.14 13.33 -7.10
CA VAL A 91 2.68 14.42 -7.91
C VAL A 91 3.84 13.97 -8.80
N TYR A 92 4.74 13.14 -8.26
CA TYR A 92 5.86 12.58 -9.00
C TYR A 92 5.40 11.64 -10.13
N VAL A 93 4.46 10.75 -9.83
CA VAL A 93 3.91 9.80 -10.80
C VAL A 93 3.16 10.54 -11.92
N ASP A 94 2.33 11.52 -11.58
CA ASP A 94 1.57 12.32 -12.54
C ASP A 94 2.51 13.08 -13.46
N ARG A 95 3.53 13.75 -12.90
CA ARG A 95 4.54 14.44 -13.71
C ARG A 95 5.19 13.51 -14.72
N ASN A 96 5.70 12.36 -14.27
CA ASN A 96 6.35 11.39 -15.16
C ASN A 96 5.39 10.88 -16.24
N ARG A 97 4.11 10.70 -15.90
CA ARG A 97 3.07 10.29 -16.86
C ARG A 97 2.83 11.34 -17.92
N TYR A 98 2.73 12.62 -17.56
CA TYR A 98 2.52 13.72 -18.51
C TYR A 98 3.73 13.92 -19.44
N GLU A 99 4.96 13.72 -18.94
CA GLU A 99 6.18 13.83 -19.75
C GLU A 99 6.20 12.81 -20.90
N VAL A 100 5.75 11.57 -20.66
CA VAL A 100 5.75 10.51 -21.69
C VAL A 100 4.47 10.44 -22.52
N LEU A 101 3.38 11.11 -22.09
CA LEU A 101 2.06 11.00 -22.71
C LEU A 101 2.07 11.35 -24.20
N LYS A 102 2.79 12.42 -24.59
CA LYS A 102 2.93 12.83 -25.99
C LYS A 102 3.63 11.76 -26.83
N ASN A 103 4.71 11.17 -26.31
CA ASN A 103 5.49 10.14 -27.00
C ASN A 103 4.67 8.87 -27.20
N ILE A 104 3.84 8.51 -26.21
CA ILE A 104 2.89 7.41 -26.34
C ILE A 104 1.91 7.75 -27.47
N TYR A 105 1.29 8.93 -27.45
CA TYR A 105 0.24 9.31 -28.42
C TYR A 105 0.69 9.26 -29.89
N ILE A 106 1.95 9.62 -30.18
CA ILE A 106 2.50 9.60 -31.55
C ILE A 106 3.05 8.25 -31.99
N SER A 107 3.10 7.25 -31.10
CA SER A 107 3.69 5.95 -31.41
C SER A 107 2.76 5.09 -32.29
N PRO A 108 3.29 4.43 -33.33
CA PRO A 108 2.49 3.53 -34.17
C PRO A 108 2.14 2.27 -33.36
N GLY A 109 0.86 2.13 -33.00
CA GLY A 109 0.35 1.03 -32.17
C GLY A 109 -0.46 1.47 -30.95
N THR A 110 -0.70 2.77 -30.76
CA THR A 110 -1.69 3.24 -29.79
C THR A 110 -3.09 2.77 -30.17
N LEU A 111 -3.86 2.33 -29.16
CA LEU A 111 -5.29 2.07 -29.26
C LEU A 111 -6.00 3.42 -29.46
N HIS A 112 -5.97 3.93 -30.69
CA HIS A 112 -6.93 4.91 -31.16
C HIS A 112 -8.30 4.22 -31.29
N PRO A 113 -9.43 4.92 -31.06
CA PRO A 113 -10.64 4.62 -31.81
C PRO A 113 -10.42 4.84 -33.32
#